data_AF-A0A356T2U0-F1
#
_entry.id   AF-A0A356T2U0-F1
#
_cell.length_a   1.000
_cell.length_b   1.000
_cell.length_c   1.000
_cell.angle_alpha   90.00
_cell.angle_beta   90.00
_cell.angle_gamma   90.00
#
_symmetry.space_group_name_H-M   'P 1'
#
loop_
_entity.id
_entity.type
_entity.pdbx_description
1 polymer ?
#
loop_
_entity_poly.entity_id
_entity_poly.type
_entity_poly.pdbx_seq_one_letter_code
_entity_poly.pdbx_strand_id
1 'polypeptide(L)'
;MVAWTESWLERGRQGGHLLVQRGQEPPRPSLAVRELGARVHLVADEAGPMVTVRDLRSSRHRAFVGRLDERLRLREDALETPGRADGEDITPMLVPCGEHVFAVMARRSSREVTMVNLRRLDADLSPVEAEQQIYEYHARFPQAVGACVDGALLVAVGERQSDAQEPPVLRTFRLRCGPGVRHERTPSLEGNAAR
;
A
#
# COMPACT_ATOMS: atom_id res chain seq x y z
N MET A 1 2.56 17.86 3.36
CA MET A 1 1.12 17.52 3.34
C MET A 1 0.95 16.28 4.20
N VAL A 2 -0.17 16.15 4.89
CA VAL A 2 -0.46 14.97 5.72
C VAL A 2 -1.89 14.51 5.44
N ALA A 3 -2.15 13.21 5.61
CA ALA A 3 -3.47 12.63 5.47
C ALA A 3 -3.70 11.61 6.60
N TRP A 4 -4.93 11.59 7.12
CA TRP A 4 -5.35 10.66 8.17
C TRP A 4 -6.84 10.37 8.02
N THR A 5 -7.32 9.32 8.67
CA THR A 5 -8.74 8.99 8.70
C THR A 5 -9.32 9.32 10.06
N GLU A 6 -10.44 10.02 10.08
CA GLU A 6 -11.30 10.12 11.25
C GLU A 6 -12.50 9.21 11.04
N SER A 7 -12.79 8.36 12.02
CA SER A 7 -13.89 7.41 11.97
C SER A 7 -14.74 7.53 13.23
N TRP A 8 -16.04 7.31 13.09
CA TRP A 8 -17.01 7.34 14.19
C TRP A 8 -17.99 6.18 14.10
N LEU A 9 -18.58 5.86 15.25
CA LEU A 9 -19.65 4.88 15.38
C LEU A 9 -20.89 5.62 15.91
N GLU A 10 -21.94 5.70 15.10
CA GLU A 10 -23.19 6.37 15.46
C GLU A 10 -24.38 5.44 15.21
N ARG A 11 -25.16 5.15 16.27
CA ARG A 11 -26.36 4.29 16.21
C ARG A 11 -26.10 2.93 15.53
N GLY A 12 -24.95 2.32 15.82
CA GLY A 12 -24.53 1.05 15.24
C GLY A 12 -24.10 1.12 13.76
N ARG A 13 -24.04 2.33 13.18
CA ARG A 13 -23.48 2.57 11.84
C ARG A 13 -22.10 3.16 11.96
N GLN A 14 -21.22 2.68 11.10
CA GLN A 14 -19.84 3.12 10.99
C GLN A 14 -19.72 4.15 9.87
N GLY A 15 -18.95 5.21 10.11
CA GLY A 15 -18.65 6.23 9.12
C GLY A 15 -17.31 6.89 9.40
N GLY A 16 -16.86 7.70 8.45
CA GLY A 16 -15.59 8.39 8.57
C GLY A 16 -15.32 9.34 7.42
N HIS A 17 -14.25 10.13 7.56
CA HIS A 17 -13.64 10.84 6.45
C HIS A 17 -12.14 10.60 6.44
N LEU A 18 -11.59 10.44 5.23
CA LEU A 18 -10.21 10.79 4.95
C LEU A 18 -10.09 12.31 4.99
N LEU A 19 -9.23 12.81 5.87
CA LEU A 19 -8.85 14.21 5.95
C LEU A 19 -7.47 14.40 5.32
N VAL A 20 -7.31 15.51 4.60
CA VAL A 20 -6.03 15.92 4.04
C VAL A 20 -5.73 17.37 4.45
N GLN A 21 -4.50 17.62 4.84
CA GLN A 21 -4.03 18.94 5.24
C GLN A 21 -2.78 19.36 4.47
N ARG A 22 -2.82 20.56 3.89
CA ARG A 22 -1.69 21.20 3.20
C ARG A 22 -1.05 22.26 4.11
N GLY A 23 0.18 22.00 4.55
CA GLY A 23 0.91 22.93 5.42
C GLY A 23 0.15 23.22 6.71
N GLN A 24 -0.11 24.50 6.98
CA GLN A 24 -0.85 24.98 8.15
C GLN A 24 -2.33 25.29 7.85
N GLU A 25 -2.82 25.00 6.63
CA GLU A 25 -4.24 25.18 6.31
C GLU A 25 -5.11 24.25 7.19
N PRO A 26 -6.38 24.58 7.44
CA PRO A 26 -7.31 23.65 8.09
C PRO A 26 -7.43 22.33 7.30
N PRO A 27 -7.58 21.17 7.99
CA PRO A 27 -7.81 19.90 7.32
C PRO A 27 -9.13 19.92 6.54
N ARG A 28 -9.11 19.30 5.37
CA ARG A 28 -10.29 19.20 4.49
C ARG A 28 -10.74 17.74 4.35
N PRO A 29 -12.04 17.46 4.42
CA PRO A 29 -12.57 16.15 4.07
C PRO A 29 -12.37 15.90 2.58
N SER A 30 -11.65 14.82 2.28
CA SER A 30 -11.29 14.42 0.92
C SER A 30 -12.17 13.30 0.38
N LEU A 31 -12.53 12.32 1.22
CA LEU A 31 -13.27 11.12 0.84
C LEU A 31 -14.01 10.57 2.06
N ALA A 32 -15.25 10.11 1.92
CA ALA A 32 -15.93 9.38 3.00
C ALA A 32 -15.28 7.99 3.18
N VAL A 33 -15.02 7.53 4.40
CA VAL A 33 -14.56 6.15 4.64
C VAL A 33 -15.65 5.34 5.34
N ARG A 34 -15.69 4.04 5.05
CA ARG A 34 -16.70 3.12 5.59
C ARG A 34 -16.12 2.17 6.62
N GLU A 35 -14.79 2.11 6.77
CA GLU A 35 -14.06 1.29 7.73
C GLU A 35 -13.55 2.09 8.95
N LEU A 36 -13.80 1.58 10.17
CA LEU A 36 -13.13 2.05 11.40
C LEU A 36 -11.66 1.67 11.30
N GLY A 37 -10.77 2.65 11.45
CA GLY A 37 -9.34 2.39 11.31
C GLY A 37 -8.91 2.13 9.86
N ALA A 38 -9.65 2.68 8.89
CA ALA A 38 -9.21 2.75 7.50
C ALA A 38 -7.75 3.22 7.44
N ARG A 39 -6.90 2.47 6.74
CA ARG A 39 -5.46 2.76 6.67
C ARG A 39 -5.20 3.65 5.48
N VAL A 40 -4.36 4.67 5.66
CA VAL A 40 -4.07 5.66 4.61
C VAL A 40 -2.57 5.84 4.42
N HIS A 41 -2.17 5.95 3.16
CA HIS A 41 -0.83 6.36 2.75
C HIS A 41 -0.94 7.53 1.78
N LEU A 42 -0.17 8.60 2.01
CA LEU A 42 -0.09 9.77 1.14
C LEU A 42 1.33 9.87 0.57
N VAL A 43 1.42 10.04 -0.74
CA VAL A 43 2.67 10.31 -1.45
C VAL A 43 2.40 11.31 -2.56
N ALA A 44 3.44 11.83 -3.21
CA ALA A 44 3.31 12.73 -4.35
C ALA A 44 4.36 12.40 -5.42
N ASP A 45 4.01 12.68 -6.66
CA ASP A 45 4.92 12.77 -7.80
C ASP A 45 4.79 14.16 -8.46
N GLU A 46 5.35 14.33 -9.66
CA GLU A 46 5.28 15.60 -10.39
C GLU A 46 3.85 16.00 -10.80
N ALA A 47 2.96 15.03 -11.03
CA ALA A 47 1.56 15.29 -11.37
C ALA A 47 0.71 15.63 -10.15
N GLY A 48 1.18 15.30 -8.94
CA GLY A 48 0.63 15.78 -7.69
C GLY A 48 0.46 14.72 -6.60
N PRO A 49 -0.22 15.07 -5.51
CA PRO A 49 -0.43 14.16 -4.39
C PRO A 49 -1.44 13.06 -4.74
N MET A 50 -1.13 11.85 -4.30
CA MET A 50 -1.94 10.66 -4.46
C MET A 50 -2.08 9.94 -3.12
N VAL A 51 -3.22 9.28 -2.94
CA VAL A 51 -3.56 8.59 -1.70
C VAL A 51 -3.89 7.15 -1.98
N THR A 52 -3.47 6.27 -1.07
CA THR A 52 -4.06 4.93 -0.93
C THR A 52 -4.90 4.89 0.31
N VAL A 53 -6.09 4.29 0.21
CA VAL A 53 -6.94 4.00 1.36
C VAL A 53 -7.36 2.53 1.34
N ARG A 54 -7.19 1.83 2.46
CA ARG A 54 -7.83 0.53 2.70
C ARG A 54 -9.18 0.79 3.33
N ASP A 55 -10.26 0.42 2.65
CA ASP A 55 -11.63 0.69 3.09
C ASP A 55 -12.58 -0.48 2.75
N LEU A 56 -13.68 -0.58 3.51
CA LEU A 56 -14.75 -1.56 3.37
C LEU A 56 -15.82 -1.11 2.36
N ARG A 57 -15.38 -0.66 1.18
CA ARG A 57 -16.30 -0.29 0.09
C ARG A 57 -16.78 -1.49 -0.72
N SER A 58 -16.15 -2.65 -0.53
CA SER A 58 -16.50 -3.91 -1.19
C SER A 58 -16.60 -5.04 -0.16
N SER A 59 -17.20 -6.17 -0.53
CA SER A 59 -17.29 -7.38 0.31
C SER A 59 -15.94 -8.00 0.68
N ARG A 60 -14.84 -7.53 0.09
CA ARG A 60 -13.47 -7.90 0.42
C ARG A 60 -12.66 -6.65 0.73
N HIS A 61 -11.70 -6.72 1.67
CA HIS A 61 -10.79 -5.61 1.90
C HIS A 61 -9.96 -5.34 0.64
N ARG A 62 -10.06 -4.11 0.14
CA ARG A 62 -9.37 -3.64 -1.07
C ARG A 62 -8.64 -2.35 -0.75
N ALA A 63 -7.52 -2.17 -1.44
CA ALA A 63 -6.90 -0.85 -1.53
C ALA A 63 -7.61 -0.07 -2.65
N PHE A 64 -7.89 1.20 -2.38
CA PHE A 64 -8.34 2.18 -3.35
C PHE A 64 -7.26 3.24 -3.49
N VAL A 65 -6.98 3.66 -4.71
CA VAL A 65 -5.98 4.68 -5.01
C VAL A 65 -6.60 5.80 -5.83
N GLY A 66 -6.13 7.02 -5.63
CA GLY A 66 -6.58 8.15 -6.42
C GLY A 66 -5.67 9.36 -6.23
N ARG A 67 -5.74 10.29 -7.18
CA ARG A 67 -5.09 11.60 -7.08
C ARG A 67 -6.00 12.60 -6.37
N LEU A 68 -5.43 13.45 -5.53
CA LEU A 68 -6.17 14.56 -4.97
C LEU A 68 -6.28 15.67 -6.01
N ASP A 69 -7.46 16.28 -6.14
CA ASP A 69 -7.60 17.50 -6.93
C ASP A 69 -6.94 18.71 -6.22
N GLU A 70 -6.98 19.87 -6.88
CA GLU A 70 -6.42 21.12 -6.34
C GLU A 70 -7.04 21.52 -4.99
N ARG A 71 -8.28 21.09 -4.73
CA ARG A 71 -9.07 21.31 -3.52
C ARG A 71 -8.87 20.22 -2.47
N LEU A 72 -7.91 19.31 -2.67
CA LEU A 72 -7.60 18.18 -1.81
C LEU A 72 -8.75 17.17 -1.68
N ARG A 73 -9.52 16.97 -2.76
CA ARG A 73 -10.62 16.00 -2.80
C ARG A 73 -10.27 14.79 -3.65
N LEU A 74 -10.79 13.63 -3.26
CA LEU A 74 -10.83 12.41 -4.05
C LEU A 74 -12.24 12.20 -4.53
N ARG A 75 -12.40 12.01 -5.83
CA ARG A 75 -13.69 11.64 -6.39
C ARG A 75 -13.85 10.13 -6.36
N GLU A 76 -15.00 9.66 -5.89
CA GLU A 76 -15.25 8.21 -5.79
C GLU A 76 -15.20 7.49 -7.15
N ASP A 77 -15.63 8.17 -8.21
CA ASP A 77 -15.64 7.64 -9.58
C ASP A 77 -14.27 7.63 -10.26
N ALA A 78 -13.27 8.25 -9.64
CA ALA A 78 -11.88 8.26 -10.09
C ALA A 78 -10.97 7.35 -9.24
N LEU A 79 -11.55 6.55 -8.33
CA LEU A 79 -10.78 5.62 -7.51
C LEU A 79 -10.49 4.34 -8.27
N GLU A 80 -9.22 4.02 -8.38
CA GLU A 80 -8.75 2.76 -8.92
C GLU A 80 -8.55 1.71 -7.83
N THR A 81 -8.65 0.43 -8.20
CA THR A 81 -8.50 -0.69 -7.29
C THR A 81 -7.31 -1.57 -7.72
N PRO A 82 -6.09 -1.26 -7.26
CA PRO A 82 -4.89 -1.98 -7.70
C PRO A 82 -4.88 -3.45 -7.26
N GLY A 83 -5.61 -3.80 -6.19
CA GLY A 83 -5.67 -5.16 -5.70
C GLY A 83 -6.40 -5.32 -4.36
N ARG A 84 -6.28 -6.52 -3.79
CA ARG A 84 -6.75 -6.80 -2.43
C ARG A 84 -5.72 -6.35 -1.41
N ALA A 85 -6.22 -5.95 -0.25
CA ALA A 85 -5.42 -5.54 0.90
C ALA A 85 -6.10 -6.04 2.19
N ASP A 86 -6.18 -7.36 2.32
CA ASP A 86 -6.81 -8.06 3.45
C ASP A 86 -5.80 -8.55 4.50
N GLY A 87 -4.53 -8.12 4.43
CA GLY A 87 -3.61 -8.23 5.57
C GLY A 87 -3.99 -7.25 6.67
N GLU A 88 -4.22 -7.75 7.90
CA GLU A 88 -4.84 -6.99 9.00
C GLU A 88 -4.00 -5.79 9.50
N ASP A 89 -2.67 -5.81 9.32
CA ASP A 89 -1.76 -4.83 9.92
C ASP A 89 -0.96 -3.99 8.90
N ILE A 90 -1.28 -4.07 7.61
CA ILE A 90 -0.46 -3.44 6.57
C ILE A 90 -1.22 -2.29 5.94
N THR A 91 -0.63 -1.10 6.03
CA THR A 91 -1.08 0.06 5.27
C THR A 91 -0.62 -0.14 3.82
N PRO A 92 -1.53 -0.20 2.84
CA PRO A 92 -1.11 -0.31 1.46
C PRO A 92 -0.44 0.99 1.02
N MET A 93 0.64 0.88 0.26
CA MET A 93 1.52 1.99 -0.09
C MET A 93 1.54 2.24 -1.60
N LEU A 94 1.78 3.50 -1.98
CA LEU A 94 2.14 3.89 -3.33
C LEU A 94 3.59 4.37 -3.34
N VAL A 95 4.33 3.99 -4.37
CA VAL A 95 5.73 4.33 -4.56
C VAL A 95 5.92 4.86 -5.98
N PRO A 96 6.00 6.18 -6.17
CA PRO A 96 6.40 6.76 -7.44
C PRO A 96 7.83 6.34 -7.79
N CYS A 97 8.05 5.88 -9.02
CA CYS A 97 9.37 5.44 -9.49
C CYS A 97 9.50 5.55 -11.01
N GLY A 98 10.22 6.58 -11.46
CA GLY A 98 10.28 6.93 -12.88
C GLY A 98 8.92 7.40 -13.39
N GLU A 99 8.51 6.92 -14.56
CA GLU A 99 7.22 7.24 -15.21
C GLU A 99 6.04 6.42 -14.66
N HIS A 100 6.26 5.65 -13.58
CA HIS A 100 5.28 4.72 -13.04
C HIS A 100 5.07 4.95 -11.55
N VAL A 101 3.93 4.45 -11.07
CA VAL A 101 3.65 4.33 -9.65
C VAL A 101 3.44 2.87 -9.32
N PHE A 102 4.02 2.40 -8.21
CA PHE A 102 3.83 1.02 -7.75
C PHE A 102 2.93 0.99 -6.52
N ALA A 103 1.86 0.21 -6.58
CA ALA A 103 1.10 -0.15 -5.39
C ALA A 103 1.72 -1.39 -4.74
N VAL A 104 2.12 -1.24 -3.47
CA VAL A 104 2.63 -2.32 -2.62
C VAL A 104 1.56 -2.62 -1.58
N MET A 105 0.98 -3.80 -1.66
CA MET A 105 -0.12 -4.25 -0.82
C MET A 105 0.22 -5.60 -0.24
N ALA A 106 -0.33 -5.92 0.92
CA ALA A 106 -0.26 -7.27 1.43
C ALA A 106 -1.64 -7.87 1.56
N ARG A 107 -1.70 -9.17 1.29
CA ARG A 107 -2.95 -9.92 1.26
C ARG A 107 -2.81 -11.25 1.96
N ARG A 108 -3.92 -11.74 2.50
CA ARG A 108 -4.05 -13.08 3.05
C ARG A 108 -4.72 -13.96 2.01
N SER A 109 -4.07 -15.06 1.65
CA SER A 109 -4.70 -16.08 0.82
C SER A 109 -5.70 -16.90 1.65
N SER A 110 -6.56 -17.68 0.98
CA SER A 110 -7.53 -18.56 1.65
C SER A 110 -6.90 -19.69 2.47
N ARG A 111 -5.58 -19.86 2.43
CA ARG A 111 -4.81 -20.85 3.20
C ARG A 111 -3.97 -20.21 4.30
N GLU A 112 -4.33 -19.02 4.76
CA GLU A 112 -3.60 -18.28 5.80
C GLU A 112 -2.18 -17.84 5.40
N VAL A 113 -1.80 -18.00 4.12
CA VAL A 113 -0.50 -17.52 3.63
C VAL A 113 -0.60 -16.03 3.34
N THR A 114 0.31 -15.25 3.91
CA THR A 114 0.39 -13.80 3.67
C THR A 114 1.36 -13.55 2.52
N MET A 115 0.91 -12.76 1.55
CA MET A 115 1.63 -12.45 0.31
C MET A 115 1.75 -10.94 0.15
N VAL A 116 2.81 -10.50 -0.51
CA VAL A 116 2.95 -9.09 -0.90
C VAL A 116 2.67 -8.98 -2.39
N ASN A 117 1.61 -8.25 -2.71
CA ASN A 117 1.18 -7.93 -4.05
C ASN A 117 1.81 -6.63 -4.50
N LEU A 118 2.30 -6.64 -5.73
CA LEU A 118 2.91 -5.52 -6.40
C LEU A 118 2.16 -5.26 -7.69
N ARG A 119 1.73 -4.02 -7.88
CA ARG A 119 1.01 -3.59 -9.08
C ARG A 119 1.67 -2.35 -9.65
N ARG A 120 2.17 -2.44 -10.88
CA ARG A 120 2.62 -1.26 -11.62
C ARG A 120 1.41 -0.53 -12.18
N LEU A 121 1.37 0.77 -11.94
CA LEU A 121 0.32 1.69 -12.36
C LEU A 121 0.92 2.76 -13.29
N ASP A 122 0.12 3.26 -14.22
CA ASP A 122 0.46 4.44 -15.02
C ASP A 122 0.24 5.75 -14.26
N ALA A 123 0.40 6.88 -14.96
CA ALA A 123 0.19 8.22 -14.42
C ALA A 123 -1.25 8.45 -13.92
N ASP A 124 -2.23 7.77 -14.51
CA ASP A 124 -3.64 7.82 -14.12
C ASP A 124 -3.98 6.79 -13.03
N LEU A 125 -2.95 6.14 -12.46
CA LEU A 125 -3.05 5.11 -11.44
C LEU A 125 -3.77 3.83 -11.92
N SER A 126 -3.91 3.67 -13.23
CA SER A 126 -4.50 2.49 -13.84
C SER A 126 -3.45 1.37 -13.94
N PRO A 127 -3.81 0.10 -13.65
CA PRO A 127 -2.86 -0.98 -13.75
C PRO A 127 -2.41 -1.30 -15.18
N VAL A 128 -1.11 -1.34 -15.43
CA VAL A 128 -0.55 -1.54 -16.79
C VAL A 128 -0.07 -2.97 -17.09
N GLU A 129 0.00 -3.84 -16.09
CA GLU A 129 0.49 -5.22 -16.26
C GLU A 129 -0.22 -6.20 -15.33
N ALA A 130 0.16 -7.49 -15.38
CA ALA A 130 -0.32 -8.52 -14.45
C ALA A 130 0.19 -8.29 -13.02
N GLU A 131 -0.56 -8.75 -12.02
CA GLU A 131 -0.21 -8.57 -10.61
C GLU A 131 1.00 -9.44 -10.31
N GLN A 132 2.03 -8.84 -9.73
CA GLN A 132 3.20 -9.58 -9.26
C GLN A 132 3.05 -9.89 -7.78
N GLN A 133 3.61 -11.01 -7.37
CA GLN A 133 3.45 -11.53 -6.01
C GLN A 133 4.80 -11.96 -5.46
N ILE A 134 5.16 -11.44 -4.29
CA ILE A 134 6.19 -12.01 -3.45
C ILE A 134 5.50 -13.02 -2.54
N TYR A 135 5.89 -14.29 -2.71
CA TYR A 135 5.34 -15.43 -2.01
C TYR A 135 6.43 -16.44 -1.73
N GLU A 136 6.36 -17.05 -0.56
CA GLU A 136 7.13 -18.23 -0.24
C GLU A 136 6.28 -19.17 0.60
N TYR A 137 6.43 -20.46 0.34
CA TYR A 137 5.70 -21.50 1.05
C TYR A 137 6.13 -21.50 2.53
N HIS A 138 5.16 -21.53 3.46
CA HIS A 138 5.34 -21.38 4.92
C HIS A 138 5.82 -20.01 5.44
N ALA A 139 6.17 -19.05 4.59
CA ALA A 139 6.48 -17.70 5.05
C ALA A 139 5.20 -16.88 5.31
N ARG A 140 5.23 -16.05 6.35
CA ARG A 140 4.27 -14.95 6.53
C ARG A 140 4.99 -13.62 6.33
N PHE A 141 4.43 -12.74 5.52
CA PHE A 141 4.94 -11.38 5.31
C PHE A 141 4.03 -10.33 5.99
N PRO A 142 4.08 -10.18 7.32
CA PRO A 142 3.21 -9.24 8.06
C PRO A 142 3.53 -7.76 7.82
N GLN A 143 4.61 -7.43 7.10
CA GLN A 143 4.92 -6.05 6.71
C GLN A 143 5.55 -6.03 5.32
N ALA A 144 5.22 -4.98 4.57
CA ALA A 144 5.85 -4.66 3.29
C ALA A 144 6.02 -3.15 3.17
N VAL A 145 7.20 -2.71 2.76
CA VAL A 145 7.53 -1.31 2.50
C VAL A 145 8.23 -1.23 1.15
N GLY A 146 7.81 -0.31 0.30
CA GLY A 146 8.45 -0.06 -0.98
C GLY A 146 9.17 1.29 -1.01
N ALA A 147 10.26 1.37 -1.76
CA ALA A 147 10.99 2.60 -2.05
C ALA A 147 11.53 2.57 -3.49
N CYS A 148 11.57 3.71 -4.16
CA CYS A 148 12.27 3.84 -5.44
C CYS A 148 13.74 4.15 -5.17
N VAL A 149 14.64 3.29 -5.65
CA VAL A 149 16.09 3.43 -5.49
C VAL A 149 16.75 3.18 -6.84
N ASP A 150 17.50 4.17 -7.34
CA ASP A 150 18.19 4.11 -8.64
C ASP A 150 17.27 3.67 -9.80
N GLY A 151 16.07 4.24 -9.86
CA GLY A 151 15.07 3.93 -10.89
C GLY A 151 14.51 2.50 -10.83
N ALA A 152 14.68 1.80 -9.71
CA ALA A 152 14.11 0.48 -9.46
C ALA A 152 13.25 0.50 -8.19
N LEU A 153 12.17 -0.27 -8.19
CA LEU A 153 11.40 -0.49 -6.97
C LEU A 153 12.16 -1.50 -6.10
N LEU A 154 12.55 -1.06 -4.91
CA LEU A 154 13.01 -1.92 -3.83
C LEU A 154 11.83 -2.18 -2.89
N VAL A 155 11.53 -3.46 -2.64
CA VAL A 155 10.50 -3.87 -1.68
C VAL A 155 11.15 -4.61 -0.53
N ALA A 156 11.01 -4.08 0.68
CA ALA A 156 11.42 -4.72 1.90
C ALA A 156 10.21 -5.41 2.54
N VAL A 157 10.32 -6.70 2.86
CA VAL A 157 9.27 -7.46 3.53
C VAL A 157 9.82 -8.03 4.84
N GLY A 158 9.06 -7.85 5.92
CA GLY A 158 9.33 -8.55 7.16
C GLY A 158 8.80 -9.96 7.03
N GLU A 159 9.65 -10.97 7.19
CA GLU A 159 9.28 -12.39 7.15
C GLU A 159 9.19 -12.96 8.56
N ARG A 160 8.17 -13.78 8.79
CA ARG A 160 8.07 -14.64 9.97
C ARG A 160 7.70 -16.06 9.52
N GLN A 161 8.56 -17.05 9.79
CA GLN A 161 8.31 -18.44 9.43
C GLN A 161 7.31 -19.13 10.36
N SER A 162 7.31 -18.77 11.65
CA SER A 162 6.30 -19.20 12.61
C SER A 162 6.12 -18.20 13.75
N ASP A 163 4.99 -18.28 14.47
CA ASP A 163 4.78 -17.47 15.68
C ASP A 163 5.80 -17.83 16.79
N ALA A 164 6.44 -19.01 16.70
CA ALA A 164 7.45 -19.49 17.61
C ALA A 164 8.88 -19.23 17.10
N GLN A 165 9.56 -18.30 17.77
CA GLN A 165 11.00 -18.31 18.05
C GLN A 165 12.06 -18.08 16.96
N GLU A 166 11.73 -17.87 15.68
CA GLU A 166 12.74 -17.37 14.73
C GLU A 166 12.76 -15.83 14.70
N PRO A 167 13.96 -15.20 14.64
CA PRO A 167 14.06 -13.76 14.50
C PRO A 167 13.41 -13.32 13.18
N PRO A 168 12.64 -12.22 13.17
CA PRO A 168 12.07 -11.70 11.93
C PRO A 168 13.18 -11.35 10.95
N VAL A 169 13.04 -11.78 9.70
CA VAL A 169 14.04 -11.52 8.65
C VAL A 169 13.53 -10.40 7.75
N LEU A 170 14.39 -9.42 7.43
CA LEU A 170 14.08 -8.41 6.42
C LEU A 170 14.62 -8.88 5.07
N ARG A 171 13.71 -9.15 4.12
CA ARG A 171 14.09 -9.49 2.76
C ARG A 171 13.89 -8.31 1.84
N THR A 172 14.81 -8.10 0.90
CA THR A 172 14.70 -7.04 -0.10
C THR A 172 14.62 -7.62 -1.51
N PHE A 173 13.65 -7.13 -2.29
CA PHE A 173 13.42 -7.53 -3.67
C PHE A 173 13.60 -6.31 -4.55
N ARG A 174 14.48 -6.40 -5.56
CA ARG A 174 14.65 -5.33 -6.56
C ARG A 174 13.88 -5.69 -7.81
N LEU A 175 13.04 -4.76 -8.25
CA LEU A 175 12.23 -4.88 -9.47
C LEU A 175 12.64 -3.76 -10.41
N ARG A 176 13.17 -4.14 -11.57
CA ARG A 176 13.55 -3.15 -12.59
C ARG A 176 12.29 -2.54 -13.20
N CYS A 177 12.23 -1.22 -13.18
CA CYS A 177 11.16 -0.45 -13.80
C CYS A 177 11.43 -0.39 -15.32
N GLY A 178 10.85 -1.31 -16.09
CA GLY A 178 10.97 -1.37 -17.54
C GLY A 178 10.06 -2.45 -18.16
N PRO A 179 9.88 -2.47 -19.49
CA PRO A 179 9.07 -3.49 -20.16
C PRO A 179 9.68 -4.89 -19.92
N GLY A 180 8.89 -5.77 -19.30
CA GLY A 180 9.33 -7.12 -18.92
C GLY A 180 10.07 -7.15 -17.57
N VAL A 181 9.33 -7.06 -16.47
CA VAL A 181 9.89 -7.12 -15.12
C VAL A 181 10.42 -8.54 -14.84
N ARG A 182 11.71 -8.67 -14.52
CA ARG A 182 12.31 -9.86 -13.94
C ARG A 182 12.60 -9.61 -12.47
N HIS A 183 12.26 -10.57 -11.61
CA HIS A 183 12.58 -10.51 -10.19
C HIS A 183 14.07 -10.80 -10.01
N GLU A 184 14.84 -9.82 -9.54
CA GLU A 184 16.22 -10.05 -9.10
C GLU A 184 16.23 -10.10 -7.58
N ARG A 185 16.48 -11.29 -7.02
CA ARG A 185 16.61 -11.47 -5.57
C ARG A 185 17.93 -10.86 -5.13
N THR A 186 17.86 -9.78 -4.37
CA THR A 186 19.02 -9.20 -3.66
C THR A 186 19.36 -10.08 -2.45
N PRO A 187 20.64 -10.17 -2.03
CA PRO A 187 21.00 -10.88 -0.80
C PRO A 187 20.19 -10.42 0.41
N SER A 188 19.73 -11.37 1.22
CA SER A 188 19.03 -11.12 2.48
C SER A 188 19.96 -10.41 3.46
N LEU A 189 19.44 -9.35 4.09
CA LEU A 189 20.10 -8.73 5.24
C LEU A 189 19.49 -9.37 6.48
N GLU A 190 20.24 -10.26 7.12
CA GLU A 190 19.88 -10.73 8.46
C GLU A 190 19.98 -9.54 9.40
N GLY A 191 18.84 -9.16 9.99
CA GLY A 191 18.81 -8.16 11.04
C GLY A 191 19.50 -8.76 12.26
N ASN A 192 20.79 -8.49 12.44
CA ASN A 192 21.43 -8.67 13.73
C ASN A 192 20.71 -7.74 14.70
N ALA A 193 19.86 -8.30 15.56
CA ALA A 193 19.38 -7.61 16.74
C ALA A 193 20.62 -7.20 17.54
N ALA A 194 20.98 -5.91 17.44
CA ALA A 194 22.02 -5.34 18.27
C ALA A 194 21.61 -5.54 19.74
N ARG A 195 22.59 -6.00 20.51
CA ARG A 195 22.54 -6.38 21.93
C ARG A 195 21.99 -5.30 22.84
#